data_AF-A0A0B2QNK6-F1
#
_entry.id   AF-A0A0B2QNK6-F1
#
_cell.length_a   1.000
_cell.length_b   1.000
_cell.length_c   1.000
_cell.angle_alpha   90.00
_cell.angle_beta   90.00
_cell.angle_gamma   90.00
#
_symmetry.space_group_name_H-M   'P 1'
#
loop_
_entity.id
_entity.type
_entity.pdbx_description
1 polymer ?
#
loop_
_entity_poly.entity_id
_entity_poly.type
_entity_poly.pdbx_seq_one_letter_code
_entity_poly.pdbx_strand_id
1 'polypeptide(L)'
;VDKKQKTIVFGSDSESDPNKVSMKLVDFNREQILITLAKMIIIDEFAFKFVENEGFRKFMEDTQPKFKIPSRVTIARYCMNVFNDEKEKLKHVLFANKQMVSLTTDTW
;
A
#
# COMPACT_ATOMS: atom_id res chain seq x y z
N VAL A 1 10.22 2.80 -23.30
CA VAL A 1 9.78 1.67 -22.46
C VAL A 1 8.26 1.69 -22.44
N ASP A 2 7.63 0.70 -23.08
CA ASP A 2 6.19 0.63 -23.28
C ASP A 2 5.41 0.46 -21.97
N LYS A 3 4.44 1.34 -21.73
CA LYS A 3 3.57 1.30 -20.54
C LYS A 3 2.56 0.14 -20.54
N LYS A 4 2.55 -0.69 -21.58
CA LYS A 4 1.56 -1.77 -21.79
C LYS A 4 2.11 -3.18 -21.55
N GLN A 5 3.40 -3.34 -21.27
CA GLN A 5 4.01 -4.66 -21.14
C GLN A 5 3.89 -5.17 -19.69
N LYS A 6 3.05 -6.19 -19.50
CA LYS A 6 2.84 -6.86 -18.21
C LYS A 6 3.91 -7.93 -17.97
N THR A 7 4.24 -8.20 -16.71
CA THR A 7 5.26 -9.20 -16.37
C THR A 7 4.57 -10.55 -16.20
N ILE A 8 5.04 -11.58 -16.92
CA ILE A 8 4.58 -12.95 -16.74
C ILE A 8 5.39 -13.57 -15.59
N VAL A 9 4.69 -14.04 -14.56
CA VAL A 9 5.28 -14.80 -13.45
C VAL A 9 4.82 -16.24 -13.59
N PHE A 10 5.78 -17.17 -13.58
CA PHE A 10 5.53 -18.60 -13.61
C PHE A 10 5.50 -19.12 -12.17
N GLY A 11 4.40 -19.79 -11.80
CA GLY A 11 4.26 -20.50 -10.53
C GLY A 11 4.06 -21.99 -10.77
N SER A 12 4.53 -22.82 -9.85
CA SER A 12 4.15 -24.23 -9.75
C SER A 12 3.01 -24.33 -8.74
N ASP A 13 1.81 -24.68 -9.19
CA ASP A 13 0.69 -24.95 -8.28
C ASP A 13 0.94 -26.31 -7.61
N SER A 14 1.35 -26.32 -6.34
CA SER A 14 1.45 -27.55 -5.57
C SER A 14 0.04 -28.04 -5.22
N GLU A 15 -0.52 -28.94 -6.05
CA GLU A 15 -1.28 -30.13 -5.59
C GLU A 15 -1.89 -31.05 -6.69
N SER A 16 -1.62 -30.90 -8.00
CA SER A 16 -2.21 -31.90 -8.95
C SER A 16 -1.51 -32.23 -10.27
N ASP A 17 -0.35 -31.66 -10.62
CA ASP A 17 0.44 -32.20 -11.75
C ASP A 17 1.86 -31.62 -11.76
N PRO A 18 2.95 -32.41 -11.71
CA PRO A 18 4.32 -31.88 -11.74
C PRO A 18 4.67 -31.14 -13.04
N ASN A 19 3.85 -31.27 -14.10
CA ASN A 19 4.03 -30.57 -15.37
C ASN A 19 3.13 -29.33 -15.56
N LYS A 20 2.29 -28.96 -14.58
CA LYS A 20 1.39 -27.81 -14.71
C LYS A 20 2.06 -26.52 -14.23
N VAL A 21 2.53 -25.73 -15.17
CA VAL A 21 3.05 -24.38 -14.92
C VAL A 21 1.90 -23.38 -15.01
N SER A 22 1.58 -22.69 -13.90
CA SER A 22 0.59 -21.63 -13.89
C SER A 22 1.26 -20.29 -14.26
N MET A 23 0.76 -19.62 -15.30
CA MET A 23 1.22 -18.28 -15.67
C MET A 23 0.28 -17.24 -15.06
N LYS A 24 0.80 -16.38 -14.20
CA LYS A 24 0.09 -15.21 -13.70
C LYS A 24 0.65 -13.96 -14.36
N LEU A 25 -0.26 -13.17 -14.92
CA LEU A 25 0.06 -11.86 -15.47
C LEU A 25 0.04 -10.85 -14.33
N VAL A 26 1.22 -10.42 -13.87
CA VAL A 26 1.34 -9.46 -12.77
C VAL A 26 1.44 -8.06 -13.36
N ASP A 27 0.43 -7.25 -13.08
CA ASP A 27 0.40 -5.85 -13.46
C ASP A 27 1.02 -4.99 -12.36
N PHE A 28 1.99 -4.17 -12.71
CA PHE A 28 2.63 -3.26 -11.78
C PHE A 28 1.80 -1.98 -11.68
N ASN A 29 0.92 -1.91 -10.69
CA ASN A 29 0.17 -0.70 -10.40
C ASN A 29 0.89 0.14 -9.32
N ARG A 30 1.60 1.18 -9.77
CA ARG A 30 2.33 2.10 -8.90
C ARG A 30 1.43 2.76 -7.85
N GLU A 31 0.23 3.18 -8.25
CA GLU A 31 -0.70 3.89 -7.37
C GLU A 31 -1.16 2.98 -6.23
N GLN A 32 -1.50 1.74 -6.54
CA GLN A 32 -1.88 0.74 -5.54
C GLN A 32 -0.75 0.46 -4.54
N ILE A 33 0.50 0.38 -5.02
CA ILE A 33 1.67 0.17 -4.15
C ILE A 33 1.87 1.38 -3.22
N LEU A 34 1.70 2.61 -3.71
CA LEU A 34 1.84 3.82 -2.89
C LEU A 34 0.76 3.92 -1.81
N ILE A 35 -0.49 3.56 -2.14
CA ILE A 35 -1.58 3.47 -1.16
C ILE A 35 -1.26 2.41 -0.10
N THR A 36 -0.75 1.25 -0.51
CA THR A 36 -0.37 0.16 0.40
C THR A 36 0.78 0.57 1.32
N LEU A 37 1.80 1.25 0.78
CA LEU A 37 2.92 1.80 1.55
C LEU A 37 2.46 2.88 2.55
N ALA A 38 1.53 3.75 2.14
CA ALA A 38 0.94 4.73 3.04
C ALA A 38 0.17 4.07 4.19
N LYS A 39 -0.58 2.99 3.92
CA LYS A 39 -1.27 2.21 4.96
C LYS A 39 -0.29 1.56 5.93
N MET A 40 0.81 0.98 5.44
CA MET A 40 1.87 0.43 6.29
C MET A 40 2.41 1.49 7.25
N ILE A 41 2.75 2.69 6.74
CA ILE A 41 3.23 3.80 7.57
C ILE A 41 2.22 4.21 8.65
N ILE A 42 0.92 4.19 8.33
CA ILE A 42 -0.14 4.55 9.28
C ILE A 42 -0.31 3.47 10.35
N ILE A 43 -0.36 2.19 9.96
CA ILE A 43 -0.59 1.06 10.87
C ILE A 43 0.59 0.89 11.83
N ASP A 44 1.82 0.96 11.30
CA ASP A 44 3.05 0.75 12.07
C ASP A 44 3.61 2.06 12.65
N GLU A 45 2.89 3.17 12.49
CA GLU A 45 3.25 4.52 12.97
C GLU A 45 4.66 4.98 12.59
N PHE A 46 5.13 4.61 11.40
CA PHE A 46 6.47 4.99 10.95
C PHE A 46 6.57 6.48 10.64
N ALA A 47 7.75 7.07 10.92
CA ALA A 47 8.07 8.40 10.44
C ALA A 47 8.05 8.43 8.90
N PHE A 48 7.55 9.50 8.28
CA PHE A 48 7.51 9.62 6.81
C PHE A 48 8.89 9.53 6.14
N LYS A 49 9.96 9.82 6.89
CA LYS A 49 11.35 9.65 6.43
C LYS A 49 11.72 8.18 6.18
N PHE A 50 10.95 7.23 6.71
CA PHE A 50 11.17 5.79 6.54
C PHE A 50 11.45 5.38 5.10
N VAL A 51 10.69 5.93 4.14
CA VAL A 51 10.86 5.61 2.71
C VAL A 51 12.19 6.10 2.12
N GLU A 52 12.86 7.04 2.79
CA GLU A 52 14.16 7.59 2.40
C GLU A 52 15.34 6.88 3.09
N ASN A 53 15.08 5.95 4.02
CA ASN A 53 16.11 5.22 4.73
C ASN A 53 16.85 4.25 3.78
N GLU A 54 18.17 4.16 3.91
CA GLU A 54 19.02 3.36 3.03
C GLU A 54 18.64 1.87 3.01
N GLY A 55 18.33 1.29 4.17
CA GLY A 55 17.91 -0.10 4.27
C GLY A 55 16.63 -0.39 3.50
N PHE A 56 15.63 0.50 3.59
CA PHE A 56 14.39 0.38 2.81
C PHE A 56 14.65 0.53 1.30
N ARG A 57 15.55 1.43 0.92
CA ARG A 57 15.92 1.61 -0.49
C ARG A 57 16.56 0.37 -1.10
N LYS A 58 17.58 -0.18 -0.44
CA LYS A 58 18.24 -1.42 -0.87
C LYS A 58 17.25 -2.58 -0.95
N PHE A 59 16.42 -2.73 0.08
CA PHE A 59 15.37 -3.75 0.09
C PHE A 59 14.42 -3.64 -1.11
N MET A 60 13.96 -2.43 -1.43
CA MET A 60 13.05 -2.20 -2.56
C MET A 60 13.73 -2.31 -3.93
N GLU A 61 15.02 -1.96 -4.03
CA GLU A 61 15.82 -2.17 -5.24
C GLU A 61 15.90 -3.65 -5.60
N ASP A 62 16.12 -4.53 -4.62
CA ASP A 62 16.15 -5.99 -4.85
C ASP A 62 14.75 -6.57 -5.06
N THR A 63 13.75 -6.09 -4.31
CA THR A 63 12.38 -6.64 -4.34
C THR A 63 11.61 -6.22 -5.60
N GLN A 64 11.71 -4.95 -5.98
CA GLN A 64 11.02 -4.39 -7.14
C GLN A 64 11.82 -3.24 -7.75
N PRO A 65 12.79 -3.53 -8.62
CA PRO A 65 13.66 -2.52 -9.24
C PRO A 65 12.91 -1.44 -10.05
N LYS A 66 11.70 -1.76 -10.55
CA LYS A 66 10.87 -0.80 -11.31
C LYS A 66 10.16 0.20 -10.41
N PHE A 67 10.11 -0.04 -9.10
CA PHE A 67 9.44 0.85 -8.16
C PHE A 67 10.32 2.07 -7.86
N LYS A 68 9.89 3.22 -8.41
CA LYS A 68 10.50 4.51 -8.05
C LYS A 68 10.04 4.91 -6.65
N ILE A 69 10.97 4.80 -5.70
CA ILE A 69 10.78 5.15 -4.30
C ILE A 69 10.31 6.61 -4.20
N PRO A 70 9.17 6.88 -3.53
CA PRO A 70 8.65 8.23 -3.37
C PRO A 70 9.50 9.05 -2.37
N SER A 71 9.37 10.37 -2.42
CA SER A 71 9.90 11.22 -1.34
C SER A 71 9.01 11.17 -0.11
N ARG A 72 9.54 11.59 1.05
CA ARG A 72 8.75 11.71 2.29
C ARG A 72 7.52 12.63 2.13
N VAL A 73 7.63 13.66 1.28
CA VAL A 73 6.52 14.60 1.02
C VAL A 73 5.44 13.93 0.18
N THR A 74 5.84 13.15 -0.83
CA THR A 74 4.88 12.39 -1.63
C THR A 74 4.14 11.40 -0.75
N ILE A 75 4.82 10.59 0.06
CA ILE A 75 4.14 9.59 0.87
C ILE A 75 3.23 10.22 1.94
N ALA A 76 3.63 11.35 2.54
CA ALA A 76 2.79 12.10 3.46
C ALA A 76 1.45 12.54 2.81
N ARG A 77 1.47 12.95 1.54
CA ARG A 77 0.23 13.28 0.80
C ARG A 77 -0.66 12.05 0.60
N TYR A 78 -0.07 10.89 0.29
CA TYR A 78 -0.84 9.65 0.18
C TYR A 78 -1.45 9.25 1.53
N CYS A 79 -0.71 9.38 2.64
CA CYS A 79 -1.26 9.16 3.98
C CYS A 79 -2.44 10.11 4.27
N MET A 80 -2.32 11.38 3.89
CA MET A 80 -3.40 12.36 4.05
C MET A 80 -4.64 12.01 3.22
N ASN A 81 -4.46 11.50 2.00
CA ASN A 81 -5.57 11.03 1.17
C ASN A 81 -6.28 9.83 1.82
N VAL A 82 -5.52 8.84 2.30
CA VAL A 82 -6.09 7.70 3.04
C VAL A 82 -6.86 8.17 4.27
N PHE A 83 -6.31 9.12 5.03
CA PHE A 83 -7.02 9.72 6.16
C PHE A 83 -8.34 10.39 5.75
N ASN A 84 -8.34 11.20 4.68
CA ASN A 84 -9.54 11.88 4.22
C ASN A 84 -10.62 10.88 3.78
N ASP A 85 -10.23 9.82 3.06
CA ASP A 85 -11.16 8.77 2.64
C ASP A 85 -11.78 8.05 3.84
N GLU A 86 -10.97 7.65 4.82
CA GLU A 86 -11.46 7.00 6.04
C GLU A 86 -12.29 7.94 6.92
N LYS A 87 -11.94 9.23 6.97
CA LYS A 87 -12.72 10.27 7.65
C LYS A 87 -14.11 10.41 7.06
N GLU A 88 -14.25 10.44 5.73
CA GLU A 88 -15.57 10.53 5.09
C GLU A 88 -16.39 9.27 5.34
N LYS A 89 -15.78 8.08 5.28
CA LYS A 89 -16.47 6.82 5.66
C LYS A 89 -16.95 6.86 7.11
N LEU A 90 -16.10 7.30 8.04
CA LEU A 90 -16.44 7.41 9.45
C LEU A 90 -17.60 8.40 9.66
N LYS A 91 -17.58 9.55 9.00
CA LYS A 91 -18.70 10.50 9.02
C LYS A 91 -19.99 9.83 8.57
N HIS A 92 -19.98 9.12 7.44
CA HIS A 92 -21.17 8.42 6.95
C HIS A 92 -21.70 7.40 7.96
N VAL A 93 -20.82 6.63 8.60
CA VAL A 93 -21.21 5.67 9.65
C VAL A 93 -21.82 6.38 10.85
N LEU A 94 -21.21 7.47 11.31
CA LEU A 94 -21.72 8.25 12.44
C LEU A 94 -23.07 8.93 12.13
N PHE A 95 -23.25 9.46 10.91
CA PHE A 95 -24.53 10.05 10.49
C PHE A 95 -25.64 9.01 10.35
N ALA A 96 -25.31 7.81 9.86
CA ALA A 96 -26.28 6.71 9.75
C ALA A 96 -26.66 6.14 11.13
N ASN A 97 -25.75 6.23 12.10
CA ASN A 97 -25.99 5.77 13.46
C ASN A 97 -26.90 6.75 14.21
N LYS A 98 -28.01 6.23 14.77
CA LYS A 98 -28.98 7.02 15.57
C LYS A 98 -28.73 6.91 17.08
N GLN A 99 -27.64 6.30 17.50
CA GLN A 99 -27.29 6.09 18.90
C GLN A 99 -26.37 7.19 19.43
N MET A 100 -26.29 7.30 20.77
CA MET A 100 -25.31 8.16 21.42
C MET A 100 -23.92 7.54 21.32
N VAL A 101 -22.94 8.34 20.91
CA VAL A 101 -21.53 7.94 20.78
C VAL A 101 -20.70 8.76 21.77
N SER A 102 -19.80 8.11 22.51
CA SER A 102 -18.77 8.78 23.33
C SER A 102 -17.43 8.64 22.62
N LEU A 103 -16.70 9.75 22.49
CA LEU A 103 -15.36 9.78 21.90
C LEU A 103 -14.37 10.12 22.99
N THR A 104 -13.40 9.24 23.21
CA THR A 104 -12.26 9.48 24.10
C THR A 104 -11.03 9.71 23.23
N THR A 105 -10.42 10.87 23.37
CA THR A 105 -9.12 11.18 22.77
C THR A 105 -8.10 11.23 23.90
N ASP A 106 -7.12 10.33 23.85
CA ASP A 106 -5.97 10.40 24.75
C ASP A 106 -5.09 11.57 24.28
N THR A 107 -4.82 12.50 25.19
CA THR A 107 -3.89 13.62 24.96
C THR A 107 -2.87 13.58 26.08
N TRP A 108 -1.62 13.28 25.70
CA TRP A 108 -0.44 13.39 26.55
C TRP A 108 0.09 14.82 26.58
#